data_AF-A0AAU5V9S9-F1
#
_entry.id   AF-A0AAU5V9S9-F1
#
_cell.length_a   1.000
_cell.length_b   1.000
_cell.length_c   1.000
_cell.angle_alpha   90.00
_cell.angle_beta   90.00
_cell.angle_gamma   90.00
#
_symmetry.space_group_name_H-M   'P 1'
#
loop_
_entity.id
_entity.type
_entity.pdbx_description
1 polymer ?
#
loop_
_entity_poly.entity_id
_entity_poly.type
_entity_poly.pdbx_seq_one_letter_code
_entity_poly.pdbx_strand_id
1 'polypeptide(L)'
;MTLPSWQDKKLGSMARAALWLVTVVGEGNVFTKPALREAFPDVAQIDRRIRELRVHDWRIDTSREDPELKQQEQRFVTRGADVWIPGQSKAPKHKNSLTATQRTKILQGDNYLCRTCGIAAGEEYGDGVEQAQLNVARRKVLLADGTVEHQLVTECRRCGAGGTDREVDQGVVLEMVEALSPVERLTLAGWLAADQRTLSPLDRLWGILRTLPEESRKTVADALDDMDD
;
A
#
# COMPACT_ATOMS: atom_id res chain seq x y z
N MET A 1 -30.96 15.75 -3.24
CA MET A 1 -31.52 14.82 -2.24
C MET A 1 -31.10 15.30 -0.86
N THR A 2 -32.03 15.39 0.09
CA THR A 2 -31.73 15.72 1.48
C THR A 2 -30.99 14.57 2.13
N LEU A 3 -29.80 14.84 2.69
CA LEU A 3 -29.03 13.84 3.41
C LEU A 3 -29.75 13.47 4.72
N PRO A 4 -29.80 12.18 5.10
CA PRO A 4 -30.26 11.78 6.41
C PRO A 4 -29.44 12.46 7.51
N SER A 5 -30.05 12.71 8.67
CA SER A 5 -29.32 13.24 9.82
C SER A 5 -28.35 12.19 10.36
N TRP A 6 -27.09 12.58 10.59
CA TRP A 6 -26.09 11.73 11.23
C TRP A 6 -26.43 11.37 12.69
N GLN A 7 -27.34 12.11 13.30
CA GLN A 7 -27.85 11.87 14.65
C GLN A 7 -28.97 10.82 14.69
N ASP A 8 -29.47 10.37 13.53
CA ASP A 8 -30.50 9.33 13.49
C ASP A 8 -29.94 7.99 13.99
N LYS A 9 -30.34 7.59 15.19
CA LYS A 9 -29.91 6.35 15.84
C LYS A 9 -30.45 5.09 15.15
N LYS A 10 -31.41 5.21 14.22
CA LYS A 10 -31.86 4.09 13.39
C LYS A 10 -30.81 3.68 12.36
N LEU A 11 -29.91 4.60 12.00
CA LEU A 11 -28.78 4.31 11.11
C LEU A 11 -27.67 3.60 11.88
N GLY A 12 -27.01 2.65 11.21
CA GLY A 12 -25.81 2.02 11.75
C GLY A 12 -24.71 3.04 12.02
N SER A 13 -23.86 2.79 13.01
CA SER A 13 -22.82 3.74 13.44
C SER A 13 -21.84 4.13 12.34
N MET A 14 -21.54 3.24 11.39
CA MET A 14 -20.73 3.56 10.21
C MET A 14 -21.42 4.58 9.29
N ALA A 15 -22.72 4.41 9.03
CA ALA A 15 -23.49 5.35 8.22
C ALA A 15 -23.61 6.73 8.90
N ARG A 16 -23.84 6.73 10.22
CA ARG A 16 -23.83 7.97 11.03
C ARG A 16 -22.47 8.69 10.95
N ALA A 17 -21.37 7.95 11.08
CA ALA A 17 -20.02 8.51 10.98
C ALA A 17 -19.75 9.13 9.59
N ALA A 18 -20.15 8.43 8.52
CA ALA A 18 -20.03 8.92 7.15
C ALA A 18 -20.82 10.22 6.92
N LEU A 19 -22.06 10.26 7.40
CA LEU A 19 -22.90 11.46 7.32
C LEU A 19 -22.30 12.62 8.12
N TRP A 20 -21.71 12.36 9.30
CA TRP A 20 -21.02 13.39 10.08
C TRP A 20 -19.82 13.96 9.34
N LEU A 21 -19.00 13.12 8.69
CA LEU A 21 -17.89 13.60 7.85
C LEU A 21 -18.39 14.52 6.73
N VAL A 22 -19.47 14.14 6.04
CA VAL A 22 -20.00 14.94 4.91
C VAL A 22 -20.66 16.24 5.38
N THR A 23 -21.44 16.18 6.47
CA THR A 23 -22.30 17.30 6.88
C THR A 23 -21.64 18.25 7.87
N VAL A 24 -20.68 17.79 8.67
CA VAL A 24 -20.01 18.57 9.72
C VAL A 24 -18.58 18.92 9.34
N VAL A 25 -17.81 17.95 8.83
CA VAL A 25 -16.39 18.18 8.50
C VAL A 25 -16.24 18.79 7.11
N GLY A 26 -16.87 18.20 6.10
CA GLY A 26 -16.70 18.56 4.69
C GLY A 26 -15.43 17.98 4.06
N GLU A 27 -15.51 17.65 2.77
CA GLU A 27 -14.35 17.12 2.01
C GLU A 27 -13.21 18.14 1.94
N GLY A 28 -11.97 17.66 2.04
CA GLY A 28 -10.72 18.44 2.13
C GLY A 28 -10.32 18.85 3.55
N ASN A 29 -11.24 18.84 4.51
CA ASN A 29 -11.01 19.39 5.85
C ASN A 29 -10.44 18.39 6.86
N VAL A 30 -9.82 18.94 7.91
CA VAL A 30 -9.22 18.18 9.02
C VAL A 30 -10.21 18.07 10.17
N PHE A 31 -10.27 16.89 10.80
CA PHE A 31 -10.98 16.65 12.05
C PHE A 31 -10.06 15.93 13.05
N THR A 32 -10.43 15.95 14.33
CA THR A 32 -9.64 15.32 15.40
C THR A 32 -10.35 14.09 15.96
N LYS A 33 -9.58 13.11 16.44
CA LYS A 33 -10.14 11.92 17.13
C LYS A 33 -10.99 12.29 18.36
N PRO A 34 -10.61 13.29 19.20
CA PRO A 34 -11.48 13.76 20.27
C PRO A 34 -12.82 14.31 19.77
N ALA A 35 -12.83 15.17 18.74
CA ALA A 35 -14.06 15.74 18.18
C ALA A 35 -15.00 14.65 17.63
N LEU A 36 -14.43 13.61 17.00
CA LEU A 36 -15.19 12.45 16.57
C LEU A 36 -15.84 11.72 17.76
N ARG A 37 -15.11 11.48 18.85
CA ARG A 37 -15.64 10.77 20.02
C ARG A 37 -16.68 11.61 20.77
N GLU A 38 -16.52 12.93 20.79
CA GLU A 38 -17.49 13.86 21.35
C GLU A 38 -18.79 13.89 20.53
N ALA A 39 -18.70 13.78 19.20
CA ALA A 39 -19.88 13.67 18.35
C ALA A 39 -20.63 12.33 18.53
N PHE A 40 -19.92 11.26 18.90
CA PHE A 40 -20.46 9.90 19.03
C PHE A 40 -20.23 9.29 20.42
N PRO A 41 -20.74 9.92 21.50
CA PRO A 41 -20.51 9.44 22.86
C PRO A 41 -21.21 8.09 23.12
N ASP A 42 -22.24 7.77 22.32
CA ASP A 42 -23.03 6.54 22.40
C ASP A 42 -22.43 5.37 21.59
N VAL A 43 -21.35 5.59 20.84
CA VAL A 43 -20.74 4.57 19.97
C VAL A 43 -19.35 4.21 20.46
N ALA A 44 -19.26 3.07 21.13
CA ALA A 44 -17.97 2.46 21.42
C ALA A 44 -17.18 2.18 20.12
N GLN A 45 -15.89 2.48 20.12
CA GLN A 45 -14.98 2.27 18.99
C GLN A 45 -15.36 3.03 17.69
N ILE A 46 -15.86 4.26 17.78
CA ILE A 46 -16.17 5.08 16.60
C ILE A 46 -14.98 5.24 15.63
N ASP A 47 -13.74 5.33 16.14
CA ASP A 47 -12.51 5.35 15.33
C ASP A 47 -12.39 4.11 14.41
N ARG A 48 -12.92 2.96 14.83
CA ARG A 48 -12.97 1.75 13.99
C ARG A 48 -13.98 1.93 12.85
N ARG A 49 -15.14 2.54 13.09
CA ARG A 49 -16.17 2.77 12.07
C ARG A 49 -15.68 3.71 10.98
N ILE A 50 -14.93 4.75 11.34
CA ILE A 50 -14.25 5.63 10.39
C ILE A 50 -13.26 4.83 9.51
N ARG A 51 -12.50 3.88 10.08
CA ARG A 51 -11.59 3.03 9.30
C ARG A 51 -12.32 2.09 8.34
N GLU A 52 -13.48 1.56 8.75
CA GLU A 52 -14.31 0.69 7.91
C GLU A 52 -14.81 1.40 6.65
N LEU A 53 -14.99 2.73 6.69
CA LEU A 53 -15.37 3.52 5.50
C LEU A 53 -14.35 3.44 4.36
N ARG A 54 -13.06 3.21 4.63
CA ARG A 54 -12.02 3.05 3.59
C ARG A 54 -12.32 1.89 2.64
N VAL A 55 -13.03 0.86 3.13
CA VAL A 55 -13.50 -0.27 2.31
C VAL A 55 -14.51 0.19 1.25
N HIS A 56 -15.20 1.31 1.48
CA HIS A 56 -16.19 1.91 0.60
C HIS A 56 -15.66 3.13 -0.17
N ASP A 57 -14.35 3.19 -0.41
CA ASP A 57 -13.70 4.26 -1.20
C ASP A 57 -13.66 5.63 -0.52
N TRP A 58 -13.95 5.70 0.78
CA TRP A 58 -13.74 6.93 1.55
C TRP A 58 -12.24 7.13 1.81
N ARG A 59 -11.72 8.30 1.45
CA ARG A 59 -10.33 8.66 1.70
C ARG A 59 -10.24 9.54 2.95
N ILE A 60 -9.55 9.00 3.95
CA ILE A 60 -9.37 9.65 5.26
C ILE A 60 -7.91 9.51 5.63
N ASP A 61 -7.12 10.55 5.40
CA ASP A 61 -5.67 10.53 5.59
C ASP A 61 -5.33 10.73 7.08
N THR A 62 -4.26 10.10 7.55
CA THR A 62 -3.66 10.31 8.87
C THR A 62 -2.27 10.91 8.71
N SER A 63 -1.59 11.21 9.82
CA SER A 63 -0.19 11.68 9.79
C SER A 63 0.81 10.75 9.08
N ARG A 64 0.40 9.54 8.70
CA ARG A 64 1.20 8.62 7.88
C ARG A 64 1.07 8.89 6.38
N GLU A 65 -0.08 9.39 5.95
CA GLU A 65 -0.40 9.66 4.56
C GLU A 65 -0.19 11.16 4.23
N ASP A 66 -0.44 12.05 5.19
CA ASP A 66 -0.25 13.51 5.09
C ASP A 66 0.66 14.00 6.23
N PRO A 67 1.93 14.36 5.96
CA PRO A 67 2.88 14.83 6.97
C PRO A 67 2.49 16.13 7.67
N GLU A 68 1.56 16.92 7.09
CA GLU A 68 1.08 18.16 7.71
C GLU A 68 0.15 17.88 8.91
N LEU A 69 -0.39 16.66 9.02
CA LEU A 69 -1.31 16.28 10.09
C LEU A 69 -0.59 15.89 11.38
N LYS A 70 -1.12 16.37 12.51
CA LYS A 70 -0.72 15.90 13.83
C LYS A 70 -1.24 14.50 14.10
N GLN A 71 -0.66 13.80 15.08
CA GLN A 71 -1.03 12.41 15.44
C GLN A 71 -2.53 12.21 15.80
N GLN A 72 -3.19 13.26 16.29
CA GLN A 72 -4.61 13.25 16.65
C GLN A 72 -5.53 13.74 15.53
N GLU A 73 -4.96 14.25 14.43
CA GLU A 73 -5.68 14.81 13.29
C GLU A 73 -5.83 13.76 12.19
N GLN A 74 -6.92 13.89 11.45
CA GLN A 74 -7.22 13.13 10.24
C GLN A 74 -7.86 14.08 9.22
N ARG A 75 -7.56 13.90 7.94
CA ARG A 75 -8.16 14.70 6.87
C ARG A 75 -9.21 13.88 6.15
N PHE A 76 -10.44 14.38 6.05
CA PHE A 76 -11.44 13.79 5.17
C PHE A 76 -11.19 14.27 3.75
N VAL A 77 -10.53 13.47 2.92
CA VAL A 77 -10.05 13.93 1.60
C VAL A 77 -11.12 13.79 0.53
N THR A 78 -11.76 12.62 0.46
CA THR A 78 -12.73 12.33 -0.62
C THR A 78 -13.83 11.42 -0.11
N ARG A 79 -15.07 11.75 -0.46
CA ARG A 79 -16.24 10.91 -0.21
C ARG A 79 -16.21 9.65 -1.06
N GLY A 80 -16.50 8.53 -0.42
CA GLY A 80 -16.71 7.24 -1.09
C GLY A 80 -18.19 6.95 -1.33
N ALA A 81 -18.55 5.67 -1.43
CA ALA A 81 -19.93 5.23 -1.63
C ALA A 81 -20.84 5.66 -0.47
N ASP A 82 -22.11 5.91 -0.77
CA ASP A 82 -23.10 6.34 0.21
C ASP A 82 -23.55 5.16 1.08
N VAL A 83 -22.78 4.87 2.12
CA VAL A 83 -22.98 3.72 3.01
C VAL A 83 -24.30 3.71 3.77
N TRP A 84 -25.04 4.83 3.77
CA TRP A 84 -26.41 4.94 4.32
C TRP A 84 -27.50 4.52 3.33
N ILE A 85 -27.16 4.28 2.06
CA ILE A 85 -28.10 3.77 1.05
C ILE A 85 -28.02 2.23 1.04
N PRO A 86 -29.14 1.52 1.26
CA PRO A 86 -29.17 0.07 1.17
C PRO A 86 -28.61 -0.44 -0.16
N GLY A 87 -27.67 -1.40 -0.09
CA GLY A 87 -27.01 -1.98 -1.28
C GLY A 87 -25.70 -1.30 -1.69
N GLN A 88 -25.48 -0.03 -1.35
CA GLN A 88 -24.21 0.68 -1.60
C GLN A 88 -23.17 0.44 -0.49
N SER A 89 -23.59 -0.09 0.66
CA SER A 89 -22.72 -0.50 1.76
C SER A 89 -21.98 -1.82 1.52
N LYS A 90 -22.06 -2.42 0.33
CA LYS A 90 -21.27 -3.61 0.00
C LYS A 90 -19.85 -3.20 -0.39
N ALA A 91 -18.87 -3.80 0.28
CA ALA A 91 -17.47 -3.66 -0.12
C ALA A 91 -17.29 -4.13 -1.57
N PRO A 92 -16.55 -3.38 -2.41
CA PRO A 92 -16.16 -3.88 -3.72
C PRO A 92 -15.44 -5.23 -3.58
N LYS A 93 -15.72 -6.21 -4.46
CA LYS A 93 -15.15 -7.56 -4.39
C LYS A 93 -13.61 -7.55 -4.32
N HIS A 94 -12.97 -6.61 -5.02
CA HIS A 94 -11.52 -6.48 -5.03
C HIS A 94 -10.97 -6.10 -3.65
N LYS A 95 -11.76 -5.49 -2.73
CA LYS A 95 -11.32 -5.02 -1.41
C LYS A 95 -11.45 -6.03 -0.26
N ASN A 96 -11.77 -7.29 -0.55
CA ASN A 96 -11.85 -8.33 0.49
C ASN A 96 -10.54 -8.47 1.27
N SER A 97 -10.60 -8.58 2.60
CA SER A 97 -9.37 -8.77 3.40
C SER A 97 -8.64 -10.05 2.97
N LEU A 98 -7.33 -9.95 2.77
CA LEU A 98 -6.50 -11.11 2.52
C LEU A 98 -6.34 -11.93 3.82
N THR A 99 -6.21 -13.24 3.70
CA THR A 99 -5.78 -14.10 4.80
C THR A 99 -4.27 -13.99 5.01
N ALA A 100 -3.75 -14.45 6.16
CA ALA A 100 -2.30 -14.52 6.39
C ALA A 100 -1.61 -15.39 5.32
N THR A 101 -2.19 -16.56 5.00
CA THR A 101 -1.68 -17.47 3.97
C THR A 101 -1.60 -16.82 2.59
N GLN A 102 -2.63 -16.07 2.19
CA GLN A 102 -2.61 -15.33 0.93
C GLN A 102 -1.50 -14.28 0.92
N ARG A 103 -1.35 -13.51 2.01
CA ARG A 103 -0.27 -12.52 2.12
C ARG A 103 1.12 -13.17 2.01
N THR A 104 1.36 -14.26 2.73
CA THR A 104 2.63 -14.99 2.67
C THR A 104 2.91 -15.49 1.26
N LYS A 105 1.91 -16.04 0.56
CA LYS A 105 2.08 -16.50 -0.83
C LYS A 105 2.48 -15.36 -1.78
N ILE A 106 1.90 -14.17 -1.60
CA ILE A 106 2.20 -13.00 -2.44
C ILE A 106 3.63 -12.49 -2.14
N LEU A 107 3.97 -12.34 -0.86
CA LEU A 107 5.33 -11.97 -0.44
C LEU A 107 6.38 -12.94 -0.99
N GLN A 108 6.12 -14.24 -0.92
CA GLN A 108 6.99 -15.28 -1.48
C GLN A 108 7.11 -15.19 -3.00
N GLY A 109 5.99 -15.04 -3.71
CA GLY A 109 5.99 -14.89 -5.18
C GLY A 109 6.75 -13.64 -5.65
N ASP A 110 6.72 -12.58 -4.85
CA ASP A 110 7.48 -11.35 -5.10
C ASP A 110 8.93 -11.42 -4.57
N ASN A 111 9.41 -12.58 -4.12
CA ASN A 111 10.73 -12.81 -3.52
C ASN A 111 11.04 -11.90 -2.32
N TYR A 112 10.02 -11.45 -1.60
CA TYR A 112 10.15 -10.47 -0.51
C TYR A 112 10.85 -9.18 -0.94
N LEU A 113 10.60 -8.73 -2.18
CA LEU A 113 11.07 -7.45 -2.70
C LEU A 113 9.89 -6.54 -3.01
N CYS A 114 10.09 -5.23 -2.86
CA CYS A 114 9.13 -4.26 -3.36
C CYS A 114 9.04 -4.32 -4.89
N ARG A 115 7.84 -4.58 -5.43
CA ARG A 115 7.54 -4.61 -6.88
C ARG A 115 7.49 -3.22 -7.54
N THR A 116 8.05 -2.21 -6.89
CA THR A 116 8.16 -0.84 -7.43
C THR A 116 9.61 -0.40 -7.44
N CYS A 117 10.29 -0.43 -6.29
CA CYS A 117 11.67 0.06 -6.16
C CYS A 117 12.71 -1.06 -5.96
N GLY A 118 12.29 -2.32 -5.82
CA GLY A 118 13.20 -3.45 -5.65
C GLY A 118 13.78 -3.64 -4.24
N ILE A 119 13.54 -2.73 -3.29
CA ILE A 119 14.06 -2.83 -1.92
C ILE A 119 13.53 -4.07 -1.17
N ALA A 120 14.40 -4.73 -0.41
CA ALA A 120 14.05 -5.86 0.44
C ALA A 120 13.60 -5.39 1.84
N ALA A 121 12.93 -6.29 2.59
CA ALA A 121 12.57 -5.99 3.98
C ALA A 121 13.84 -5.80 4.84
N GLY A 122 13.89 -4.72 5.62
CA GLY A 122 15.01 -4.40 6.51
C GLY A 122 16.17 -3.63 5.86
N GLU A 123 16.15 -3.41 4.54
CA GLU A 123 17.11 -2.54 3.87
C GLU A 123 16.83 -1.07 4.16
N GLU A 124 17.88 -0.24 4.24
CA GLU A 124 17.74 1.20 4.45
C GLU A 124 17.37 1.90 3.14
N TYR A 125 16.49 2.91 3.21
CA TYR A 125 16.06 3.66 2.02
C TYR A 125 17.15 4.59 1.42
N GLY A 126 18.34 4.65 2.03
CA GLY A 126 19.49 5.41 1.55
C GLY A 126 19.51 6.90 1.94
N ASP A 127 18.39 7.45 2.41
CA ASP A 127 18.24 8.85 2.84
C ASP A 127 18.04 9.00 4.36
N GLY A 128 18.30 7.94 5.13
CA GLY A 128 18.20 7.95 6.59
C GLY A 128 18.24 6.56 7.21
N VAL A 129 17.95 6.50 8.51
CA VAL A 129 17.96 5.27 9.32
C VAL A 129 16.68 4.44 9.22
N GLU A 130 15.71 4.87 8.40
CA GLU A 130 14.46 4.13 8.24
C GLU A 130 14.70 2.88 7.39
N GLN A 131 14.35 1.73 7.96
CA GLN A 131 14.38 0.45 7.26
C GLN A 131 13.06 0.15 6.56
N ALA A 132 13.15 -0.44 5.37
CA ALA A 132 12.03 -0.82 4.56
C ALA A 132 11.18 -1.90 5.23
N GLN A 133 9.89 -1.65 5.26
CA GLN A 133 8.89 -2.62 5.69
C GLN A 133 7.96 -2.91 4.54
N LEU A 134 7.85 -4.19 4.22
CA LEU A 134 7.03 -4.67 3.10
C LEU A 134 5.62 -4.99 3.57
N ASN A 135 4.66 -4.73 2.70
CA ASN A 135 3.26 -5.10 2.86
C ASN A 135 2.67 -5.54 1.53
N VAL A 136 1.56 -6.27 1.57
CA VAL A 136 0.78 -6.57 0.36
C VAL A 136 -0.20 -5.44 0.11
N ALA A 137 -0.09 -4.85 -1.08
CA ALA A 137 -0.93 -3.78 -1.56
C ALA A 137 -1.75 -4.24 -2.78
N ARG A 138 -2.73 -3.40 -3.14
CA ARG A 138 -3.49 -3.52 -4.38
C ARG A 138 -3.02 -2.46 -5.34
N ARG A 139 -2.57 -2.89 -6.50
CA ARG A 139 -2.15 -2.03 -7.60
C ARG A 139 -3.23 -2.01 -8.66
N LYS A 140 -3.66 -0.82 -9.05
CA LYS A 140 -4.56 -0.62 -10.19
C LYS A 140 -3.73 -0.80 -11.46
N VAL A 141 -4.23 -1.54 -12.43
CA VAL A 141 -3.55 -1.77 -13.71
C VAL A 141 -4.51 -1.39 -14.82
N LEU A 142 -4.12 -0.42 -15.65
CA LEU A 142 -4.83 -0.07 -16.88
C LEU A 142 -4.26 -0.94 -18.00
N LEU A 143 -5.11 -1.78 -18.58
CA LEU A 143 -4.74 -2.65 -19.70
C LEU A 143 -4.84 -1.89 -21.02
N ALA A 144 -4.18 -2.42 -22.06
CA ALA A 144 -4.13 -1.80 -23.38
C ALA A 144 -5.51 -1.67 -24.06
N ASP A 145 -6.50 -2.47 -23.65
CA ASP A 145 -7.88 -2.39 -24.12
C ASP A 145 -8.73 -1.36 -23.34
N GLY A 146 -8.12 -0.61 -22.41
CA GLY A 146 -8.76 0.37 -21.55
C GLY A 146 -9.47 -0.21 -20.32
N THR A 147 -9.42 -1.54 -20.11
CA THR A 147 -9.99 -2.17 -18.92
C THR A 147 -9.07 -2.01 -17.71
N VAL A 148 -9.67 -2.03 -16.51
CA VAL A 148 -8.94 -1.87 -15.25
C VAL A 148 -8.98 -3.17 -14.45
N GLU A 149 -7.80 -3.66 -14.12
CA GLU A 149 -7.60 -4.76 -13.19
C GLU A 149 -6.96 -4.30 -11.87
N HIS A 150 -7.03 -5.16 -10.86
CA HIS A 150 -6.35 -4.94 -9.59
C HIS A 150 -5.47 -6.15 -9.27
N GLN A 151 -4.17 -5.91 -9.22
CA GLN A 151 -3.17 -6.93 -8.90
C GLN A 151 -2.71 -6.79 -7.46
N LEU A 152 -2.46 -7.93 -6.81
CA LEU A 152 -1.88 -7.95 -5.47
C LEU A 152 -0.37 -8.01 -5.59
N VAL A 153 0.32 -7.07 -4.96
CA VAL A 153 1.77 -6.91 -5.07
C VAL A 153 2.39 -6.57 -3.72
N THR A 154 3.65 -6.93 -3.56
CA THR A 154 4.48 -6.56 -2.43
C THR A 154 5.07 -5.18 -2.64
N GLU A 155 4.89 -4.29 -1.66
CA GLU A 155 5.41 -2.93 -1.71
C GLU A 155 5.99 -2.51 -0.36
N CYS A 156 7.06 -1.72 -0.41
CA CYS A 156 7.59 -1.07 0.78
C CYS A 156 6.65 0.05 1.23
N ARG A 157 6.76 0.49 2.50
CA ARG A 157 5.93 1.59 3.03
C ARG A 157 5.96 2.84 2.17
N ARG A 158 7.12 3.23 1.62
CA ARG A 158 7.26 4.47 0.84
C ARG A 158 6.54 4.39 -0.49
N CYS A 159 6.82 3.34 -1.28
CA CYS A 159 6.05 3.10 -2.49
C CYS A 159 4.57 2.99 -2.13
N GLY A 160 4.27 2.22 -1.07
CA GLY A 160 2.97 1.91 -0.47
C GLY A 160 2.10 3.09 -0.04
N ALA A 161 2.69 4.22 0.32
CA ALA A 161 2.01 5.34 0.96
C ALA A 161 1.21 6.22 -0.02
N GLY A 162 1.54 6.21 -1.32
CA GLY A 162 0.89 7.06 -2.33
C GLY A 162 -0.53 6.63 -2.69
N GLY A 163 -1.52 6.96 -1.88
CA GLY A 163 -2.86 6.36 -1.88
C GLY A 163 -3.78 6.53 -3.11
N THR A 164 -3.40 7.15 -4.22
CA THR A 164 -4.32 7.30 -5.38
C THR A 164 -3.68 7.30 -6.78
N ASP A 165 -2.35 7.36 -6.90
CA ASP A 165 -1.67 7.45 -8.22
C ASP A 165 -0.71 6.27 -8.44
N ARG A 166 -1.29 5.08 -8.27
CA ARG A 166 -0.60 3.77 -8.32
C ARG A 166 -1.11 2.92 -9.47
N GLU A 167 -1.67 3.60 -10.46
CA GLU A 167 -2.03 2.97 -11.71
C GLU A 167 -0.75 2.63 -12.47
N VAL A 168 -0.61 1.37 -12.82
CA VAL A 168 0.37 0.97 -13.83
C VAL A 168 -0.38 0.85 -15.14
N ASP A 169 -0.01 1.69 -16.09
CA ASP A 169 -0.50 1.62 -17.46
C ASP A 169 0.37 0.63 -18.25
N GLN A 170 -0.26 -0.41 -18.79
CA GLN A 170 0.40 -1.42 -19.60
C GLN A 170 1.07 -0.80 -20.84
N GLY A 171 0.47 0.22 -21.46
CA GLY A 171 1.05 0.95 -22.58
C GLY A 171 2.37 1.61 -22.21
N VAL A 172 2.41 2.29 -21.07
CA VAL A 172 3.66 2.90 -20.55
C VAL A 172 4.72 1.84 -20.26
N VAL A 173 4.34 0.67 -19.73
CA VAL A 173 5.29 -0.44 -19.52
C VAL A 173 5.86 -0.95 -20.84
N LEU A 174 5.05 -1.02 -21.91
CA LEU A 174 5.53 -1.40 -23.23
C LEU A 174 6.53 -0.38 -23.79
N GLU A 175 6.28 0.92 -23.62
CA GLU A 175 7.24 1.97 -23.99
C GLU A 175 8.57 1.83 -23.23
N MET A 176 8.52 1.51 -21.94
CA MET A 176 9.72 1.22 -21.14
C MET A 176 10.49 0.01 -21.68
N VAL A 177 9.80 -1.05 -22.11
CA VAL A 177 10.42 -2.23 -22.72
C VAL A 177 11.05 -1.91 -24.07
N GLU A 178 10.42 -1.04 -24.87
CA GLU A 178 10.98 -0.57 -26.14
C GLU A 178 12.26 0.24 -25.97
N ALA A 179 12.37 0.99 -24.87
CA ALA A 179 13.56 1.77 -24.53
C ALA A 179 14.76 0.92 -24.05
N LEU A 180 14.56 -0.35 -23.69
CA LEU A 180 15.64 -1.26 -23.29
C LEU A 180 16.55 -1.63 -24.47
N SER A 181 17.83 -1.87 -24.19
CA SER A 181 18.76 -2.43 -25.16
C SER A 181 18.37 -3.87 -25.55
N PRO A 182 18.86 -4.39 -26.70
CA PRO A 182 18.58 -5.77 -27.11
C PRO A 182 18.96 -6.83 -26.06
N VAL A 183 20.07 -6.62 -25.34
CA VAL A 183 20.53 -7.55 -24.30
C VAL A 183 19.58 -7.52 -23.09
N GLU A 184 19.18 -6.33 -22.63
CA GLU A 184 18.24 -6.18 -21.51
C GLU A 184 16.88 -6.79 -21.83
N ARG A 185 16.37 -6.60 -23.07
CA ARG A 185 15.13 -7.23 -23.53
C ARG A 185 15.23 -8.76 -23.52
N LEU A 186 16.36 -9.32 -23.95
CA LEU A 186 16.59 -10.76 -23.92
C LEU A 186 16.60 -11.30 -22.48
N THR A 187 17.28 -10.60 -21.57
CA THR A 187 17.30 -10.95 -20.15
C THR A 187 15.89 -10.88 -19.54
N LEU A 188 15.15 -9.80 -19.79
CA LEU A 188 13.79 -9.63 -19.31
C LEU A 188 12.85 -10.72 -19.86
N ALA A 189 12.97 -11.05 -21.14
CA ALA A 189 12.18 -12.13 -21.76
C ALA A 189 12.46 -13.49 -21.09
N GLY A 190 13.72 -13.78 -20.74
CA GLY A 190 14.09 -14.96 -19.97
C GLY A 190 13.43 -14.99 -18.58
N TRP A 191 13.40 -13.86 -17.88
CA TRP A 191 12.75 -13.75 -16.57
C TRP A 191 11.23 -13.91 -16.67
N LEU A 192 10.59 -13.33 -17.69
CA LEU A 192 9.15 -13.48 -17.94
C LEU A 192 8.79 -14.93 -18.25
N ALA A 193 9.59 -15.63 -19.07
CA ALA A 193 9.36 -17.03 -19.40
C ALA A 193 9.49 -17.96 -18.17
N ALA A 194 10.36 -17.61 -17.23
CA ALA A 194 10.54 -18.34 -15.97
C ALA A 194 9.56 -17.93 -14.86
N ASP A 195 8.74 -16.90 -15.10
CA ASP A 195 7.91 -16.20 -14.10
C ASP A 195 8.68 -15.78 -12.83
N GLN A 196 9.98 -15.54 -12.98
CA GLN A 196 10.85 -15.12 -11.89
C GLN A 196 12.10 -14.41 -12.41
N ARG A 197 12.54 -13.39 -11.67
CA ARG A 197 13.89 -12.85 -11.85
C ARG A 197 14.88 -13.95 -11.49
N THR A 198 15.79 -14.27 -12.40
CA THR A 198 16.92 -15.15 -12.06
C THR A 198 17.95 -14.32 -11.29
N LEU A 199 18.08 -14.59 -9.99
CA LEU A 199 19.15 -14.02 -9.18
C LEU A 199 20.50 -14.59 -9.66
N SER A 200 21.46 -13.71 -9.91
CA SER A 200 22.83 -14.13 -10.21
C SER A 200 23.42 -14.87 -9.00
N PRO A 201 24.50 -15.65 -9.19
CA PRO A 201 25.24 -16.22 -8.06
C PRO A 201 25.67 -15.17 -7.04
N LEU A 202 26.01 -13.96 -7.49
CA LEU A 202 26.37 -12.84 -6.63
C LEU A 202 25.19 -12.34 -5.80
N ASP A 203 24.01 -12.18 -6.41
CA ASP A 203 22.79 -11.79 -5.68
C ASP A 203 22.45 -12.80 -4.56
N ARG A 204 22.62 -14.10 -4.84
CA ARG A 204 22.39 -15.17 -3.86
C ARG A 204 23.41 -15.12 -2.73
N LEU A 205 24.69 -14.94 -3.07
CA LEU A 205 25.77 -14.81 -2.08
C LEU A 205 25.51 -13.60 -1.18
N TRP A 206 25.15 -12.45 -1.75
CA TRP A 206 24.77 -11.27 -0.97
C TRP A 206 23.63 -11.56 -0.01
N GLY A 207 22.55 -12.22 -0.47
CA GLY A 207 21.44 -12.63 0.38
C GLY A 207 21.88 -13.49 1.58
N ILE A 208 22.77 -14.47 1.35
CA ILE A 208 23.35 -15.30 2.42
C ILE A 208 24.19 -14.45 3.38
N LEU A 209 25.05 -13.57 2.87
CA LEU A 209 25.86 -12.67 3.68
C LEU A 209 25.00 -11.82 4.61
N ARG A 210 23.83 -11.35 4.14
CA ARG A 210 22.91 -10.57 4.96
C ARG A 210 22.28 -11.35 6.12
N THR A 211 22.29 -12.67 6.11
CA THR A 211 21.85 -13.50 7.25
C THR A 211 22.92 -13.67 8.33
N LEU A 212 24.18 -13.35 8.01
CA LEU A 212 25.28 -13.49 8.97
C LEU A 212 25.26 -12.33 9.99
N PRO A 213 25.69 -12.58 11.24
CA PRO A 213 25.99 -11.53 12.19
C PRO A 213 27.03 -10.54 11.65
N GLU A 214 27.03 -9.32 12.19
CA GLU A 214 27.89 -8.24 11.72
C GLU A 214 29.38 -8.62 11.66
N GLU A 215 29.92 -9.20 12.73
CA GLU A 215 31.32 -9.65 12.79
C GLU A 215 31.64 -10.69 11.71
N SER A 216 30.72 -11.63 11.44
CA SER A 216 30.92 -12.65 10.41
C SER A 216 30.88 -12.07 9.00
N ARG A 217 30.11 -11.00 8.77
CA ARG A 217 30.15 -10.28 7.49
C ARG A 217 31.48 -9.56 7.30
N LYS A 218 32.04 -8.99 8.37
CA LYS A 218 33.35 -8.33 8.33
C LYS A 218 34.47 -9.30 7.96
N THR A 219 34.47 -10.51 8.52
CA THR A 219 35.44 -11.55 8.13
C THR A 219 35.38 -11.88 6.63
N VAL A 220 34.20 -11.89 6.02
CA VAL A 220 34.08 -12.11 4.57
C VAL A 220 34.56 -10.90 3.77
N ALA A 221 34.34 -9.68 4.25
CA ALA A 221 34.85 -8.47 3.61
C ALA A 221 36.39 -8.46 3.62
N ASP A 222 37.01 -8.72 4.78
CA ASP A 222 38.47 -8.78 4.91
C ASP A 222 39.08 -9.84 3.97
N ALA A 223 38.43 -11.01 3.83
CA ALA A 223 38.88 -12.07 2.93
C ALA A 223 38.73 -11.71 1.43
N LEU A 224 37.78 -10.84 1.06
CA LEU A 224 37.67 -10.35 -0.32
C LEU A 224 38.80 -9.38 -0.65
N ASP A 225 39.13 -8.48 0.28
CA ASP A 225 40.23 -7.52 0.11
C ASP A 225 41.57 -8.25 -0.07
N ASP A 226 41.82 -9.32 0.70
CA ASP A 226 43.03 -10.16 0.59
C ASP A 226 43.15 -10.94 -0.74
N MET A 227 42.04 -11.14 -1.46
CA MET A 227 42.03 -11.90 -2.72
C MET A 227 42.35 -11.04 -3.96
N ASP A 228 42.19 -9.72 -3.84
CA ASP A 228 42.41 -8.75 -4.91
C ASP A 228 43.80 -8.06 -4.83
N ASP A 229 44.60 -8.38 -3.80
CA ASP A 229 46.02 -8.04 -3.64
C ASP A 229 46.98 -9.10 -4.24
#